data_AF-A0A971WJ25-F1
#
_entry.id   AF-A0A971WJ25-F1
#
_cell.length_a   1.000
_cell.length_b   1.000
_cell.length_c   1.000
_cell.angle_alpha   90.00
_cell.angle_beta   90.00
_cell.angle_gamma   90.00
#
_symmetry.space_group_name_H-M   'P 1'
#
loop_
_entity.id
_entity.type
_entity.pdbx_description
1 polymer ?
#
loop_
_entity_poly.entity_id
_entity_poly.type
_entity_poly.pdbx_seq_one_letter_code
_entity_poly.pdbx_strand_id
1 'polypeptide(L)'
;KEGTGKKAYIEGYRIGGKTGTGQKVGLDGRYDPRKFYSSFVGFFPLPEPRFGIIIVLDEPQGEYYGGDIAAPVFREIAQNIINYAGIMSDEAEVGLF
;
A
#
# COMPACT_ATOMS: atom_id res chain seq x y z
N LYS A 1 -8.61 -5.47 -14.23
CA LYS A 1 -7.92 -5.47 -12.92
C LYS A 1 -6.47 -5.94 -13.09
N GLU A 2 -5.59 -5.11 -13.65
CA GLU A 2 -4.21 -5.49 -14.01
C GLU A 2 -3.12 -4.75 -13.18
N GLY A 3 -3.51 -4.04 -12.12
CA GLY A 3 -2.54 -3.32 -11.27
C GLY A 3 -1.63 -4.27 -10.48
N THR A 4 -0.40 -3.83 -10.19
CA THR A 4 0.61 -4.57 -9.41
C THR A 4 0.38 -4.50 -7.90
N GLY A 5 -0.45 -3.56 -7.42
CA GLY A 5 -0.76 -3.36 -6.01
C GLY A 5 -1.85 -4.27 -5.42
N LYS A 6 -2.09 -5.46 -5.97
CA LYS A 6 -3.27 -6.29 -5.65
C LYS A 6 -3.36 -6.67 -4.16
N LYS A 7 -2.22 -6.81 -3.48
CA LYS A 7 -2.16 -7.17 -2.06
C LYS A 7 -2.59 -6.06 -1.10
N ALA A 8 -2.81 -4.83 -1.60
CA ALA A 8 -3.41 -3.74 -0.84
C ALA A 8 -4.96 -3.78 -0.81
N TYR A 9 -5.59 -4.74 -1.50
CA TYR A 9 -7.04 -4.83 -1.59
C TYR A 9 -7.70 -5.12 -0.23
N ILE A 10 -8.78 -4.38 0.06
CA ILE A 10 -9.68 -4.62 1.18
C ILE A 10 -11.07 -4.79 0.59
N GLU A 11 -11.75 -5.87 0.97
CA GLU A 11 -13.12 -6.14 0.54
C GLU A 11 -14.08 -5.04 1.02
N GLY A 12 -15.00 -4.61 0.16
CA GLY A 12 -15.95 -3.53 0.46
C GLY A 12 -15.41 -2.10 0.38
N TYR A 13 -14.10 -1.89 0.11
CA TYR A 13 -13.51 -0.55 0.02
C TYR A 13 -12.75 -0.35 -1.28
N ARG A 14 -13.00 0.78 -1.96
CA ARG A 14 -12.15 1.21 -3.08
C ARG A 14 -10.89 1.90 -2.57
N ILE A 15 -9.75 1.41 -3.06
CA ILE A 15 -8.41 1.88 -2.68
C ILE A 15 -7.65 2.23 -3.95
N GLY A 16 -7.04 3.42 -3.97
CA GLY A 16 -6.07 3.81 -4.98
C GLY A 16 -4.66 3.62 -4.42
N GLY A 17 -3.73 3.09 -5.23
CA GLY A 17 -2.35 2.95 -4.77
C GLY A 17 -1.35 2.54 -5.83
N LYS A 18 -0.08 2.72 -5.50
CA LYS A 18 1.07 2.46 -6.36
C LYS A 18 2.19 1.83 -5.55
N THR A 19 2.87 0.86 -6.16
CA THR A 19 4.11 0.28 -5.62
C THR A 19 5.33 1.00 -6.16
N GLY A 20 6.36 1.12 -5.33
CA GLY A 20 7.71 1.49 -5.70
C GLY A 20 8.71 0.44 -5.23
N THR A 21 9.79 0.25 -5.99
CA THR A 21 10.96 -0.52 -5.59
C THR A 21 12.17 0.15 -6.22
N GLY A 22 13.12 0.59 -5.40
CA GLY A 22 14.28 1.36 -5.87
C GLY A 22 15.56 0.83 -5.25
N GLN A 23 16.59 0.62 -6.08
CA GLN A 23 17.91 0.24 -5.59
C GLN A 23 18.59 1.41 -4.88
N LYS A 24 19.27 1.11 -3.77
CA LYS A 24 20.07 2.10 -3.05
C LYS A 24 21.44 2.26 -3.69
N VAL A 25 22.02 3.44 -3.52
CA VAL A 25 23.42 3.70 -3.87
C VAL A 25 24.31 3.25 -2.71
N GLY A 26 25.29 2.39 -3.00
CA GLY A 26 26.33 1.95 -2.07
C GLY A 26 27.40 3.00 -1.84
N LEU A 27 28.31 2.73 -0.91
CA LEU A 27 29.41 3.65 -0.56
C LEU A 27 30.39 3.87 -1.72
N ASP A 28 30.42 2.98 -2.70
CA ASP A 28 31.21 3.07 -3.93
C ASP A 28 30.55 3.98 -4.99
N GLY A 29 29.41 4.58 -4.68
CA GLY A 29 28.66 5.46 -5.58
C GLY A 29 27.87 4.73 -6.67
N ARG A 30 27.78 3.39 -6.61
CA ARG A 30 27.02 2.57 -7.57
C ARG A 30 25.77 2.02 -6.91
N TYR A 31 24.80 1.54 -7.69
CA TYR A 31 23.66 0.82 -7.11
C TYR A 31 24.14 -0.49 -6.45
N ASP A 32 23.78 -0.69 -5.19
CA ASP A 32 24.03 -1.96 -4.50
C ASP A 32 22.93 -2.96 -4.89
N PRO A 33 23.29 -4.09 -5.53
CA PRO A 33 22.32 -5.06 -6.02
C PRO A 33 21.53 -5.77 -4.90
N ARG A 34 21.89 -5.56 -3.63
CA ARG A 34 21.26 -6.21 -2.47
C ARG A 34 20.46 -5.23 -1.60
N LYS A 35 20.57 -3.92 -1.83
CA LYS A 35 19.93 -2.90 -1.00
C LYS A 35 18.83 -2.20 -1.76
N PHE A 36 17.62 -2.26 -1.22
CA PHE A 36 16.43 -1.71 -1.85
C PHE A 36 15.63 -0.89 -0.84
N TYR A 37 14.93 0.13 -1.35
CA TYR A 37 13.71 0.62 -0.74
C TYR A 37 12.53 -0.05 -1.42
N SER A 38 11.62 -0.60 -0.62
CA SER A 38 10.39 -1.24 -1.10
C SER A 38 9.20 -0.49 -0.53
N SER A 39 8.33 0.02 -1.39
CA SER A 39 7.31 0.95 -0.97
C SER A 39 5.94 0.68 -1.57
N PHE A 40 4.93 1.13 -0.84
CA PHE A 40 3.57 1.25 -1.31
C PHE A 40 2.99 2.57 -0.81
N VAL A 41 2.40 3.34 -1.71
CA VAL A 41 1.64 4.55 -1.40
C VAL A 41 0.19 4.34 -1.80
N GLY A 42 -0.75 4.72 -0.95
CA GLY A 42 -2.17 4.60 -1.27
C GLY A 42 -3.05 5.57 -0.51
N PHE A 43 -4.28 5.70 -1.00
CA PHE A 43 -5.32 6.55 -0.44
C PHE A 43 -6.68 5.85 -0.45
N PHE A 44 -7.49 6.10 0.57
CA PHE A 44 -8.78 5.44 0.80
C PHE A 44 -9.67 6.25 1.77
N PRO A 45 -10.99 5.96 1.83
CA PRO A 45 -11.75 5.23 0.81
C PRO A 45 -11.90 6.09 -0.47
N LEU A 46 -12.15 5.47 -1.63
CA LEU A 46 -12.52 6.19 -2.85
C LEU A 46 -14.03 6.15 -3.07
N PRO A 47 -14.63 7.21 -3.62
CA PRO A 47 -14.04 8.25 -4.46
C PRO A 47 -13.65 9.53 -3.69
N GLU A 48 -13.91 9.61 -2.39
CA GLU A 48 -13.63 10.75 -1.51
C GLU A 48 -12.55 10.37 -0.48
N PRO A 49 -11.25 10.47 -0.85
CA PRO A 49 -10.17 10.04 0.02
C PRO A 49 -10.11 10.86 1.30
N ARG A 50 -10.08 10.16 2.43
CA ARG A 50 -9.91 10.76 3.77
C ARG A 50 -8.54 10.47 4.36
N PHE A 51 -7.89 9.40 3.91
CA PHE A 51 -6.63 8.91 4.44
C PHE A 51 -5.63 8.66 3.31
N GLY A 52 -4.36 8.98 3.58
CA GLY A 52 -3.22 8.63 2.75
C GLY A 52 -2.14 7.96 3.60
N ILE A 53 -1.55 6.88 3.09
CA ILE A 53 -0.50 6.13 3.79
C ILE A 53 0.65 5.89 2.82
N ILE A 54 1.88 6.10 3.30
CA ILE A 54 3.11 5.69 2.62
C ILE A 54 3.81 4.67 3.52
N ILE A 55 4.06 3.49 2.97
CA ILE A 55 4.90 2.46 3.59
C ILE A 55 6.24 2.45 2.85
N VAL A 56 7.33 2.57 3.61
CA VAL A 56 8.69 2.42 3.11
C VAL A 56 9.39 1.38 3.97
N LEU A 57 9.79 0.29 3.34
CA LEU A 57 10.62 -0.75 3.94
C LEU A 57 12.05 -0.52 3.45
N ASP A 58 12.95 -0.40 4.42
CA ASP A 58 14.37 -0.17 4.19
C ASP A 58 15.13 -1.50 4.26
N GLU A 59 15.83 -1.85 3.17
CA GLU A 59 16.70 -3.03 3.06
C GLU A 59 16.01 -4.33 3.50
N PRO A 60 14.81 -4.65 2.95
CA PRO A 60 14.12 -5.89 3.27
C PRO A 60 14.97 -7.09 2.87
N GLN A 61 14.92 -8.14 3.70
CA GLN A 61 15.65 -9.38 3.45
C GLN A 61 14.70 -10.40 2.79
N GLY A 62 15.15 -11.02 1.70
CA GLY A 62 14.33 -11.97 0.94
C GLY A 62 13.51 -11.29 -0.15
N GLU A 63 12.19 -11.44 -0.13
CA GLU A 63 11.28 -10.77 -1.07
C GLU A 63 11.38 -9.25 -0.92
N TYR A 64 11.42 -8.52 -2.04
CA TYR A 64 11.71 -7.09 -2.03
C TYR A 64 10.80 -6.26 -2.95
N TYR A 65 9.93 -6.86 -3.76
CA TYR A 65 9.00 -6.06 -4.54
C TYR A 65 7.99 -5.36 -3.62
N GLY A 66 7.84 -4.04 -3.74
CA GLY A 66 6.96 -3.26 -2.87
C GLY A 66 5.50 -3.70 -2.92
N GLY A 67 5.03 -4.20 -4.06
CA GLY A 67 3.70 -4.78 -4.22
C GLY A 67 3.52 -6.07 -3.42
N ASP A 68 4.62 -6.77 -3.13
CA ASP A 68 4.61 -8.05 -2.42
C ASP A 68 4.74 -7.91 -0.91
N ILE A 69 5.56 -6.96 -0.44
CA ILE A 69 5.86 -6.80 1.00
C ILE A 69 5.32 -5.50 1.62
N ALA A 70 5.25 -4.38 0.89
CA ALA A 70 4.75 -3.12 1.44
C ALA A 70 3.22 -2.98 1.29
N ALA A 71 2.63 -3.55 0.24
CA ALA A 71 1.18 -3.51 0.03
C ALA A 71 0.36 -4.27 1.10
N PRO A 72 0.77 -5.45 1.60
CA PRO A 72 0.10 -6.10 2.73
C PRO A 72 0.15 -5.28 4.02
N VAL A 73 1.27 -4.62 4.31
CA VAL A 73 1.41 -3.73 5.48
C VAL A 73 0.46 -2.54 5.37
N PHE A 74 0.37 -1.93 4.18
CA PHE A 74 -0.63 -0.90 3.91
C PHE A 74 -2.05 -1.41 4.19
N ARG A 75 -2.39 -2.61 3.69
CA ARG A 75 -3.71 -3.23 3.86
C ARG A 75 -4.08 -3.36 5.34
N GLU A 76 -3.18 -3.88 6.15
CA GLU A 76 -3.40 -4.11 7.58
C GLU A 76 -3.66 -2.79 8.32
N ILE A 77 -2.82 -1.78 8.08
CA ILE A 77 -2.98 -0.46 8.71
C ILE A 77 -4.28 0.22 8.24
N ALA A 78 -4.57 0.19 6.94
CA ALA A 78 -5.79 0.76 6.38
C ALA A 78 -7.04 0.09 6.96
N GLN A 79 -7.03 -1.24 7.12
CA GLN A 79 -8.14 -1.98 7.71
C GLN A 79 -8.36 -1.62 9.18
N ASN A 80 -7.29 -1.41 9.95
CA ASN A 80 -7.38 -0.92 11.32
C ASN A 80 -7.97 0.50 11.40
N ILE A 81 -7.56 1.39 10.50
CA ILE A 81 -8.11 2.75 10.42
C ILE A 81 -9.60 2.73 10.07
N ILE A 82 -9.99 1.93 9.07
CA ILE A 82 -11.39 1.75 8.65
C ILE A 82 -12.26 1.34 9.83
N ASN A 83 -11.84 0.30 10.57
CA ASN A 83 -12.57 -0.21 11.71
C ASN A 83 -12.65 0.81 12.85
N TYR A 84 -11.54 1.48 13.16
CA TYR A 84 -11.47 2.47 14.22
C TYR A 84 -12.30 3.72 13.92
N ALA A 85 -12.27 4.20 12.68
CA ALA A 85 -12.98 5.40 12.26
C ALA A 85 -14.45 5.15 11.88
N GLY A 86 -14.92 3.90 11.93
CA GLY A 86 -16.29 3.53 11.58
C GLY A 86 -16.65 3.86 10.13
N ILE A 87 -15.70 3.68 9.21
CA ILE A 87 -15.94 3.94 7.78
C ILE A 87 -16.86 2.85 7.25
N MET A 88 -17.94 3.24 6.57
CA MET A 88 -18.85 2.30 5.93
C MET A 88 -18.23 1.76 4.64
N SER A 89 -18.46 0.49 4.34
CA SER A 89 -18.14 -0.07 3.03
C SER A 89 -19.01 0.54 1.93
N ASP A 90 -18.51 0.59 0.71
CA ASP A 90 -19.22 1.13 -0.46
C ASP A 90 -20.61 0.47 -0.65
N GLU A 91 -20.73 -0.83 -0.37
CA GLU A 91 -22.01 -1.57 -0.46
C GLU A 91 -23.04 -1.12 0.59
N ALA A 92 -22.57 -0.80 1.80
CA ALA A 92 -23.42 -0.32 2.88
C ALA A 92 -23.89 1.12 2.64
N GLU A 93 -23.08 1.96 1.99
CA GLU A 93 -23.52 3.29 1.55
C GLU A 93 -24.60 3.21 0.46
N VAL A 94 -24.49 2.28 -0.50
CA VAL A 94 -25.51 2.12 -1.55
C VAL A 94 -26.84 1.63 -0.98
N GLY A 95 -26.84 0.77 0.05
CA GLY A 95 -28.07 0.29 0.70
C GLY A 95 -28.81 1.33 1.56
N LEU A 96 -28.28 2.54 1.71
CA LEU A 96 -28.91 3.66 2.42
C LEU A 96 -29.73 4.59 1.50
N PHE A 97 -29.72 4.35 0.19
CA PHE A 97 -30.51 5.07 -0.82
C PHE A 97 -31.60 4.19 -1.41
#